data_AF-A0A9D1J0I0-F1
#
_entry.id   AF-A0A9D1J0I0-F1
#
_cell.length_a   1.000
_cell.length_b   1.000
_cell.length_c   1.000
_cell.angle_alpha   90.00
_cell.angle_beta   90.00
_cell.angle_gamma   90.00
#
_symmetry.space_group_name_H-M   'P 1'
#
loop_
_entity.id
_entity.type
_entity.pdbx_description
1 polymer ?
#
loop_
_entity_poly.entity_id
_entity_poly.type
_entity_poly.pdbx_seq_one_letter_code
_entity_poly.pdbx_strand_id
1 'polypeptide(L)'
;MQDTDFDVLVRDVRHIVIQFEALANQSVARSGLTGVQAYLLLYILHQSGKGTSLTEIQRELRYSKSTLSATVKRLRDMGYVRIVPYAGDDRRKILFATGKGEELREFLEQSVSEVHHRLYGGFSGTELDTLSRMQKRMLRNLSPENQD
;
A
#
# COMPACT_ATOMS: atom_id res chain seq x y z
N MET A 1 26.59 26.96 7.41
CA MET A 1 25.73 25.77 7.49
C MET A 1 24.91 25.81 6.23
N GLN A 2 25.27 25.02 5.22
CA GLN A 2 24.52 25.01 3.95
C GLN A 2 23.08 24.65 4.28
N ASP A 3 22.13 25.50 3.88
CA ASP A 3 20.76 25.07 3.66
C ASP A 3 20.85 23.83 2.79
N THR A 4 20.74 22.65 3.41
CA THR A 4 20.20 21.52 2.69
C THR A 4 18.79 21.95 2.42
N ASP A 5 18.57 22.50 1.23
CA ASP A 5 17.38 23.26 0.89
C ASP A 5 16.16 22.37 1.16
N PHE A 6 15.52 22.55 2.31
CA PHE A 6 14.47 21.66 2.79
C PHE A 6 13.32 21.61 1.76
N ASP A 7 13.16 22.68 1.00
CA ASP A 7 12.23 22.78 -0.11
C ASP A 7 12.57 21.81 -1.24
N VAL A 8 13.86 21.59 -1.53
CA VAL A 8 14.30 20.56 -2.49
C VAL A 8 13.94 19.18 -1.99
N LEU A 9 14.20 18.85 -0.72
CA LEU A 9 13.84 17.55 -0.15
C LEU A 9 12.33 17.30 -0.18
N VAL A 10 11.52 18.31 0.16
CA VAL A 10 10.05 18.20 0.11
C VAL A 10 9.56 18.00 -1.32
N ARG A 11 10.12 18.74 -2.29
CA ARG A 11 9.80 18.58 -3.71
C ARG A 11 10.19 17.20 -4.22
N ASP A 12 11.35 16.69 -3.84
CA ASP A 12 11.84 15.38 -4.26
C ASP A 12 10.97 14.26 -3.70
N VAL A 13 10.55 14.35 -2.43
CA VAL A 13 9.58 13.41 -1.83
C VAL A 13 8.28 13.40 -2.64
N ARG A 14 7.74 14.57 -3.00
CA ARG A 14 6.52 14.65 -3.82
C ARG A 14 6.74 14.05 -5.21
N HIS A 15 7.88 14.33 -5.83
CA HIS A 15 8.20 13.80 -7.15
C HIS A 15 8.34 12.27 -7.13
N ILE A 16 9.01 11.71 -6.11
CA ILE A 16 9.10 10.27 -5.88
C ILE A 16 7.71 9.65 -5.76
N VAL A 17 6.80 10.24 -4.98
CA VAL A 17 5.42 9.73 -4.83
C VAL A 17 4.70 9.70 -6.18
N ILE A 18 4.75 10.78 -6.96
CA ILE A 18 4.08 10.86 -8.27
C ILE A 18 4.65 9.82 -9.24
N GLN A 19 5.98 9.71 -9.34
CA GLN A 19 6.64 8.75 -10.23
C GLN A 19 6.36 7.30 -9.79
N PHE A 20 6.35 7.04 -8.49
CA PHE A 20 5.99 5.75 -7.92
C PHE A 20 4.55 5.36 -8.26
N GLU A 21 3.58 6.27 -8.07
CA GLU A 21 2.18 6.03 -8.41
C GLU A 21 1.98 5.79 -9.91
N ALA A 22 2.66 6.55 -10.76
CA ALA A 22 2.61 6.37 -12.21
C ALA A 22 3.16 5.00 -12.62
N LEU A 23 4.32 4.61 -12.06
CA LEU A 23 4.95 3.32 -12.30
C LEU A 23 4.09 2.16 -11.80
N ALA A 24 3.53 2.28 -10.59
CA ALA A 24 2.66 1.27 -10.01
C ALA A 24 1.37 1.08 -10.83
N ASN A 25 0.78 2.16 -11.36
CA ASN A 25 -0.36 2.06 -12.27
C ASN A 25 0.04 1.40 -13.60
N GLN A 26 1.22 1.73 -14.13
CA GLN A 26 1.72 1.14 -15.38
C GLN A 26 1.98 -0.36 -15.25
N SER A 27 2.60 -0.81 -14.16
CA SER A 27 2.94 -2.23 -13.97
C SER A 27 1.71 -3.13 -13.93
N VAL A 28 0.59 -2.62 -13.39
CA VAL A 28 -0.65 -3.39 -13.26
C VAL A 28 -1.69 -3.11 -14.35
N ALA A 29 -1.39 -2.26 -15.34
CA ALA A 29 -2.34 -1.78 -16.34
C ALA A 29 -3.08 -2.92 -17.09
N ARG A 30 -2.41 -4.06 -17.30
CA ARG A 30 -2.99 -5.24 -17.98
C ARG A 30 -4.06 -5.97 -17.16
N SER A 31 -4.11 -5.77 -15.84
CA SER A 31 -5.10 -6.40 -14.95
C SER A 31 -6.44 -5.67 -14.89
N GLY A 32 -6.53 -4.46 -15.46
CA GLY A 32 -7.68 -3.56 -15.28
C GLY A 32 -7.79 -2.96 -13.88
N LEU A 33 -6.75 -3.12 -13.04
CA LEU A 33 -6.64 -2.50 -11.72
C LEU A 33 -5.84 -1.20 -11.78
N THR A 34 -6.08 -0.31 -10.83
CA THR A 34 -5.13 0.76 -10.47
C THR A 34 -4.07 0.22 -9.52
N GLY A 35 -2.93 0.90 -9.38
CA GLY A 35 -1.85 0.53 -8.47
C GLY A 35 -2.34 0.39 -7.02
N VAL A 36 -3.22 1.29 -6.56
CA VAL A 36 -3.81 1.21 -5.21
C VAL A 36 -4.72 -0.02 -5.06
N GLN A 37 -5.53 -0.35 -6.08
CA GLN A 37 -6.37 -1.54 -6.07
C GLN A 37 -5.55 -2.82 -6.06
N ALA A 38 -4.52 -2.88 -6.90
CA ALA A 38 -3.57 -3.98 -6.99
C ALA A 38 -2.84 -4.21 -5.66
N TYR A 39 -2.30 -3.14 -5.06
CA TYR A 39 -1.60 -3.22 -3.79
C TYR A 39 -2.51 -3.67 -2.64
N LEU A 40 -3.75 -3.16 -2.60
CA LEU A 40 -4.74 -3.58 -1.61
C LEU A 40 -5.17 -5.04 -1.80
N LEU A 41 -5.39 -5.47 -3.04
CA LEU A 41 -5.72 -6.86 -3.34
C LEU A 41 -4.57 -7.79 -2.94
N LEU A 42 -3.32 -7.44 -3.26
CA LEU A 42 -2.14 -8.20 -2.88
C LEU A 42 -2.00 -8.30 -1.36
N TYR A 43 -2.25 -7.22 -0.62
CA TYR A 43 -2.28 -7.26 0.83
C TYR A 43 -3.33 -8.27 1.35
N ILE A 44 -4.55 -8.24 0.82
CA ILE A 44 -5.61 -9.18 1.21
C ILE A 44 -5.22 -10.62 0.87
N LEU A 45 -4.59 -10.84 -0.29
CA LEU A 45 -4.05 -12.13 -0.73
C LEU A 45 -2.99 -12.65 0.25
N HIS A 46 -2.08 -11.82 0.76
CA HIS A 46 -1.11 -12.25 1.78
C HIS A 46 -1.74 -12.60 3.14
N GLN A 47 -2.95 -12.13 3.42
CA GLN A 47 -3.72 -12.50 4.62
C GLN A 47 -4.63 -13.73 4.39
N SER A 48 -4.50 -14.42 3.25
CA SER A 48 -5.32 -15.57 2.89
C SER A 48 -5.34 -16.64 4.00
N GLY A 49 -6.52 -17.23 4.25
CA GLY A 49 -6.75 -18.17 5.34
C GLY A 49 -7.40 -17.54 6.57
N LYS A 50 -6.78 -16.49 7.15
CA LYS A 50 -7.35 -15.74 8.29
C LYS A 50 -8.31 -14.63 7.83
N GLY A 51 -8.08 -14.06 6.65
CA GLY A 51 -8.74 -12.84 6.21
C GLY A 51 -8.23 -11.61 6.97
N THR A 52 -8.71 -10.44 6.58
CA THR A 52 -8.32 -9.17 7.20
C THR A 52 -9.50 -8.21 7.31
N SER A 53 -9.39 -7.19 8.16
CA SER A 53 -10.40 -6.14 8.30
C SER A 53 -9.95 -4.80 7.71
N LEU A 54 -10.91 -3.91 7.39
CA LEU A 54 -10.60 -2.54 6.99
C LEU A 54 -9.74 -1.80 8.02
N THR A 55 -9.94 -2.08 9.31
CA THR A 55 -9.17 -1.47 10.40
C THR A 55 -7.71 -1.91 10.37
N GLU A 56 -7.44 -3.20 10.15
CA GLU A 56 -6.08 -3.71 10.01
C GLU A 56 -5.40 -3.14 8.78
N ILE A 57 -6.10 -3.14 7.64
CA ILE A 57 -5.59 -2.53 6.40
C ILE A 57 -5.26 -1.05 6.60
N GLN A 58 -6.12 -0.29 7.30
CA GLN A 58 -5.88 1.13 7.58
C GLN A 58 -4.63 1.33 8.44
N ARG A 59 -4.41 0.46 9.43
CA ARG A 59 -3.22 0.51 10.28
C ARG A 59 -1.95 0.21 9.49
N GLU A 60 -1.98 -0.78 8.60
CA GLU A 60 -0.79 -1.20 7.85
C GLU A 60 -0.51 -0.28 6.64
N LEU A 61 -1.51 0.00 5.81
CA LEU A 61 -1.31 0.73 4.54
C LEU A 61 -1.47 2.25 4.67
N ARG A 62 -1.90 2.76 5.83
CA ARG A 62 -2.03 4.19 6.16
C ARG A 62 -2.92 5.01 5.20
N TYR A 63 -3.71 4.36 4.34
CA TYR A 63 -4.72 5.02 3.52
C TYR A 63 -5.87 5.56 4.37
N SER A 64 -6.50 6.64 3.88
CA SER A 64 -7.70 7.18 4.51
C SER A 64 -8.86 6.15 4.48
N LYS A 65 -9.76 6.25 5.47
CA LYS A 65 -10.94 5.39 5.56
C LYS A 65 -11.82 5.45 4.31
N SER A 66 -11.95 6.64 3.70
CA SER A 66 -12.73 6.84 2.48
C SER A 66 -12.09 6.14 1.27
N THR A 67 -10.78 6.29 1.09
CA THR A 67 -10.03 5.62 0.00
C THR A 67 -10.11 4.10 0.14
N LEU A 68 -9.88 3.57 1.34
CA LEU A 68 -9.97 2.11 1.56
C LEU A 68 -11.37 1.57 1.32
N SER A 69 -12.40 2.23 1.85
CA SER A 69 -13.79 1.77 1.68
C SER A 69 -14.20 1.76 0.20
N ALA A 70 -13.85 2.82 -0.54
CA ALA A 70 -14.13 2.90 -1.98
C ALA A 70 -13.36 1.83 -2.77
N THR A 71 -12.09 1.60 -2.43
CA THR A 71 -11.23 0.63 -3.13
C THR A 71 -11.69 -0.80 -2.87
N VAL A 72 -12.00 -1.17 -1.63
CA VAL A 72 -12.56 -2.49 -1.28
C VAL A 72 -13.90 -2.71 -1.98
N LYS A 73 -14.78 -1.69 -2.00
CA LYS A 73 -16.06 -1.78 -2.73
C LYS A 73 -15.81 -2.11 -4.20
N ARG A 74 -14.89 -1.40 -4.87
CA ARG A 74 -14.54 -1.68 -6.28
C ARG A 74 -13.98 -3.09 -6.47
N LEU A 75 -13.03 -3.52 -5.63
CA LEU A 75 -12.46 -4.87 -5.73
C LEU A 75 -13.52 -5.97 -5.54
N ARG A 76 -14.50 -5.74 -4.67
CA ARG A 76 -15.65 -6.63 -4.51
C ARG A 76 -16.55 -6.62 -5.74
N ASP A 77 -16.88 -5.45 -6.26
CA ASP A 77 -17.75 -5.31 -7.44
C ASP A 77 -17.09 -5.93 -8.69
N MET A 78 -15.75 -5.94 -8.77
CA MET A 78 -14.97 -6.66 -9.78
C MET A 78 -14.88 -8.17 -9.53
N GLY A 79 -15.35 -8.66 -8.37
CA GLY A 79 -15.36 -10.06 -8.00
C GLY A 79 -14.04 -10.59 -7.45
N TYR A 80 -13.07 -9.74 -7.10
CA TYR A 80 -11.78 -10.18 -6.57
C TYR A 80 -11.81 -10.41 -5.06
N VAL A 81 -12.65 -9.67 -4.34
CA VAL A 81 -12.76 -9.73 -2.87
C VAL A 81 -14.18 -10.10 -2.46
N ARG A 82 -14.31 -10.95 -1.44
CA ARG A 82 -15.57 -11.22 -0.74
C ARG A 82 -15.52 -10.70 0.69
N ILE A 83 -16.68 -10.35 1.23
CA ILE A 83 -16.83 -9.79 2.56
C ILE A 83 -17.72 -10.73 3.38
N VAL A 84 -17.24 -11.14 4.56
CA VAL A 84 -17.96 -12.00 5.50
C VAL A 84 -18.18 -11.24 6.81
N PRO A 85 -19.41 -11.25 7.37
CA PRO A 85 -19.65 -10.77 8.73
C PRO A 85 -18.83 -11.56 9.75
N TYR A 86 -18.22 -10.89 10.72
CA TYR A 86 -17.52 -11.57 11.79
C TYR A 86 -18.52 -12.18 12.78
N ALA A 87 -18.43 -13.49 13.03
CA ALA A 87 -19.26 -14.18 14.00
C ALA A 87 -18.99 -13.62 15.42
N GLY A 88 -19.83 -12.67 15.85
CA GLY A 88 -19.72 -12.01 17.16
C GLY A 88 -19.81 -10.47 17.11
N ASP A 89 -19.66 -9.84 15.95
CA ASP A 89 -19.95 -8.42 15.76
C ASP A 89 -20.23 -8.14 14.27
N ASP A 90 -21.50 -8.01 13.90
CA ASP A 90 -21.92 -7.73 12.51
C ASP A 90 -21.38 -6.41 11.95
N ARG A 91 -20.89 -5.52 12.84
CA ARG A 91 -20.22 -4.28 12.42
C ARG A 91 -18.80 -4.55 11.93
N ARG A 92 -18.19 -5.69 12.28
CA ARG A 92 -16.89 -6.13 11.80
C ARG A 92 -17.04 -6.99 10.56
N LYS A 93 -16.34 -6.57 9.51
CA LYS A 93 -16.33 -7.21 8.20
C LYS A 93 -14.93 -7.76 7.95
N ILE A 94 -14.86 -9.06 7.66
CA ILE A 94 -13.63 -9.73 7.27
C ILE A 94 -13.62 -9.87 5.75
N LEU A 95 -12.51 -9.45 5.16
CA LEU A 95 -12.23 -9.44 3.74
C LEU A 95 -11.38 -10.66 3.40
N PHE A 96 -11.75 -11.34 2.33
CA PHE A 96 -11.01 -12.46 1.77
C PHE A 96 -10.86 -12.27 0.27
N ALA A 97 -9.74 -12.71 -0.28
CA ALA A 97 -9.66 -12.93 -1.71
C ALA A 97 -10.63 -14.03 -2.13
N THR A 98 -11.12 -13.93 -3.36
CA THR A 98 -11.87 -14.98 -4.06
C THR A 98 -10.91 -15.81 -4.92
N GLY A 99 -11.39 -16.92 -5.51
CA GLY A 99 -10.61 -17.65 -6.51
C GLY A 99 -10.14 -16.76 -7.67
N LYS A 100 -11.02 -15.89 -8.18
CA LYS A 100 -10.68 -14.89 -9.20
C LYS A 100 -9.59 -13.91 -8.73
N GLY A 101 -9.57 -13.56 -7.44
CA GLY A 101 -8.51 -12.74 -6.85
C GLY A 101 -7.18 -13.48 -6.76
N GLU A 102 -7.22 -14.76 -6.38
CA GLU A 102 -6.03 -15.62 -6.30
C GLU A 102 -5.36 -15.84 -7.65
N GLU A 103 -6.14 -15.91 -8.75
CA GLU A 103 -5.60 -15.98 -10.12
C GLU A 103 -4.66 -14.80 -10.47
N LEU A 104 -4.78 -13.65 -9.80
CA LEU A 104 -3.92 -12.49 -10.02
C LEU A 104 -2.67 -12.47 -9.12
N ARG A 105 -2.54 -13.38 -8.14
CA ARG A 105 -1.49 -13.31 -7.11
C ARG A 105 -0.09 -13.18 -7.71
N GLU A 106 0.32 -14.12 -8.55
CA GLU A 106 1.67 -14.15 -9.12
C GLU A 106 1.96 -12.89 -9.94
N PHE A 107 0.99 -12.46 -10.74
CA PHE A 107 1.10 -11.22 -11.52
C PHE A 107 1.30 -9.99 -10.63
N LEU A 108 0.53 -9.88 -9.55
CA LEU A 108 0.63 -8.76 -8.62
C LEU A 108 1.94 -8.77 -7.82
N GLU A 109 2.41 -9.94 -7.38
CA GLU A 109 3.69 -10.10 -6.70
C GLU A 109 4.86 -9.67 -7.61
N GLN A 110 4.85 -10.11 -8.87
CA GLN A 110 5.84 -9.70 -9.87
C GLN A 110 5.77 -8.18 -10.14
N SER A 111 4.57 -7.64 -10.33
CA SER A 111 4.38 -6.21 -10.62
C SER A 111 4.88 -5.33 -9.47
N VAL A 112 4.62 -5.71 -8.21
CA VAL A 112 5.11 -4.97 -7.03
C VAL A 112 6.63 -5.12 -6.88
N SER A 113 7.17 -6.32 -7.12
CA SER A 113 8.61 -6.56 -7.10
C SER A 113 9.35 -5.68 -8.12
N GLU A 114 8.84 -5.56 -9.35
CA GLU A 114 9.42 -4.71 -10.39
C GLU A 114 9.45 -3.23 -9.98
N VAL A 115 8.34 -2.72 -9.43
CA VAL A 115 8.24 -1.33 -8.95
C VAL A 115 9.28 -1.09 -7.84
N HIS A 116 9.40 -2.00 -6.88
CA HIS A 116 10.40 -1.90 -5.81
C HIS A 116 11.82 -1.96 -6.34
N HIS A 117 12.12 -2.85 -7.29
CA HIS A 117 13.44 -2.96 -7.87
C HIS A 117 13.85 -1.67 -8.61
N ARG A 118 12.91 -1.02 -9.30
CA ARG A 118 13.15 0.28 -9.92
C ARG A 118 13.32 1.40 -8.91
N LEU A 119 12.51 1.43 -7.85
CA LEU A 119 12.57 2.47 -6.82
C LEU A 119 13.88 2.41 -6.02
N TYR A 120 14.35 1.21 -5.73
CA TYR A 120 15.53 0.96 -4.89
C TYR A 120 16.77 0.54 -5.68
N GLY A 121 16.72 0.59 -7.01
CA GLY A 121 17.82 0.20 -7.87
C GLY A 121 19.09 1.00 -7.56
N GLY A 122 20.20 0.29 -7.33
CA GLY A 122 21.50 0.90 -7.00
C GLY A 122 21.72 1.18 -5.51
N PHE A 123 20.73 0.98 -4.63
CA PHE A 123 20.94 1.07 -3.19
C PHE A 123 21.51 -0.23 -2.63
N SER A 124 22.48 -0.12 -1.72
CA SER A 124 22.91 -1.20 -0.85
C SER A 124 21.93 -1.42 0.32
N GLY A 125 22.01 -2.58 0.96
CA GLY A 125 21.18 -2.87 2.14
C GLY A 125 21.38 -1.86 3.29
N THR A 126 22.61 -1.40 3.51
CA THR A 126 22.92 -0.40 4.54
C THR A 126 22.35 0.98 4.23
N GLU A 127 22.30 1.37 2.96
CA GLU A 127 21.64 2.61 2.52
C GLU A 127 20.12 2.52 2.68
N LEU A 128 19.51 1.38 2.35
CA LEU A 128 18.07 1.14 2.56
C LEU A 128 17.70 1.17 4.05
N ASP A 129 18.50 0.55 4.91
CA ASP A 129 18.30 0.61 6.35
C ASP A 129 18.39 2.05 6.88
N THR A 130 19.33 2.82 6.33
CA THR A 130 19.52 4.24 6.69
C THR A 130 18.33 5.08 6.24
N LEU A 131 17.89 4.92 4.99
CA LEU A 131 16.70 5.57 4.44
C LEU A 131 15.45 5.24 5.28
N SER A 132 15.25 3.96 5.63
CA SER A 132 14.14 3.51 6.48
C SER A 132 14.16 4.19 7.85
N ARG A 133 15.32 4.30 8.50
CA ARG A 133 15.45 5.02 9.78
C ARG A 133 15.13 6.51 9.64
N MET A 134 15.59 7.15 8.58
CA MET A 134 15.34 8.58 8.30
C MET A 134 13.85 8.84 8.06
N GLN A 135 13.20 8.04 7.20
CA GLN A 135 11.76 8.16 6.92
C GLN A 135 10.92 7.94 8.19
N LYS A 136 11.25 6.94 9.02
CA LYS A 136 10.58 6.72 10.31
C LYS A 136 10.75 7.91 11.25
N ARG A 137 11.90 8.59 11.24
CA ARG A 137 12.11 9.82 12.02
C ARG A 137 11.23 10.96 11.50
N MET A 138 11.15 11.16 10.19
CA MET A 138 10.25 12.15 9.58
C MET A 138 8.79 11.88 9.96
N LEU A 139 8.34 10.63 9.86
CA LEU A 139 6.97 10.24 10.23
C LEU A 139 6.67 10.51 11.71
N ARG A 140 7.60 10.19 12.63
CA ARG A 140 7.42 10.52 14.05
C ARG A 140 7.28 12.02 14.29
N ASN A 141 8.04 12.85 13.59
CA ASN A 141 7.94 14.31 13.72
C ASN A 141 6.57 14.85 13.25
N LEU A 142 5.89 14.14 12.35
CA LEU A 142 4.56 14.50 11.84
C LEU A 142 3.41 13.92 12.67
N SER A 143 3.67 12.90 13.51
CA SER A 143 2.68 12.31 14.39
C SER A 143 2.30 13.29 15.52
N PRO A 144 1.00 13.55 15.75
CA PRO A 144 0.52 14.40 16.85
C PRO A 144 0.91 13.89 18.25
N GLU A 145 1.26 12.60 18.38
CA GLU A 145 1.58 11.91 19.64
C GLU A 145 2.91 12.34 20.29
N ASN A 146 3.64 13.31 19.71
CA ASN A 146 4.87 13.88 20.28
C ASN A 146 4.70 15.34 20.72
N GLN A 147 3.46 15.80 20.94
CA GLN A 147 3.14 17.13 21.46
C GLN A 147 2.47 17.05 22.84
N ASP A 148 3.10 16.33 23.78
CA ASP A 148 2.88 16.43 25.22
C ASP A 148 4.25 16.48 25.94
#